data_AF-A0A0L0BWZ7-F1
#
_entry.id   AF-A0A0L0BWZ7-F1
#
_cell.length_a   1.000
_cell.length_b   1.000
_cell.length_c   1.000
_cell.angle_alpha   90.00
_cell.angle_beta   90.00
_cell.angle_gamma   90.00
#
_symmetry.space_group_name_H-M   'P 1'
#
loop_
_entity.id
_entity.type
_entity.pdbx_description
1 polymer ?
#
loop_
_entity_poly.entity_id
_entity_poly.type
_entity_poly.pdbx_seq_one_letter_code
_entity_poly.pdbx_strand_id
1 'polypeptide(L)'
;MRHNPDGDNYPSISNYVREMSLTGTYCSFYELVAATQLYPICIEVYYNGELYVKHGNNDNPVKRLKFSGNLSGGHFNVYIPCESQMVSRKRRARFSGNIKKQLNDAAKFYAKQKT
;
A
#
# COMPACT_ATOMS: atom_id res chain seq x y z
N MET A 1 -16.74 3.24 12.78
CA MET A 1 -16.77 4.55 13.47
C MET A 1 -18.07 5.25 13.10
N ARG A 2 -18.73 5.94 14.03
CA ARG A 2 -19.87 6.81 13.66
C ARG A 2 -19.26 8.10 13.14
N HIS A 3 -19.24 8.24 11.83
CA HIS A 3 -18.72 9.46 11.21
C HIS A 3 -19.73 10.59 11.45
N ASN A 4 -19.33 11.64 12.16
CA ASN A 4 -20.13 12.85 12.17
C ASN A 4 -19.93 13.61 10.84
N PRO A 5 -20.97 14.28 10.32
CA PRO A 5 -20.85 15.08 9.10
C PRO A 5 -19.76 16.15 9.20
N ASP A 6 -19.53 16.64 10.42
CA ASP A 6 -18.57 17.71 10.71
C ASP A 6 -17.11 17.23 10.79
N GLY A 7 -16.87 15.92 10.70
CA GLY A 7 -15.51 15.35 10.70
C GLY A 7 -14.81 15.29 12.04
N ASP A 8 -15.42 15.83 13.10
CA ASP A 8 -14.98 15.75 14.49
C ASP A 8 -15.23 14.34 15.09
N ASN A 9 -14.63 13.33 14.47
CA ASN A 9 -14.82 11.93 14.83
C ASN A 9 -14.21 11.58 16.20
N TYR A 10 -13.36 12.47 16.73
CA TYR A 10 -12.64 12.28 17.97
C TYR A 10 -12.81 13.51 18.88
N PRO A 11 -13.15 13.33 20.17
CA PRO A 11 -13.35 14.46 21.09
C PRO A 11 -12.07 15.25 21.40
N SER A 12 -10.90 14.71 21.06
CA SER A 12 -9.59 15.34 21.29
C SER A 12 -8.50 14.68 20.45
N ILE A 13 -7.40 15.40 20.26
CA ILE A 13 -6.18 14.87 19.62
C ILE A 13 -5.66 13.64 20.37
N SER A 14 -5.69 13.64 21.71
CA SER A 14 -5.24 12.50 22.51
C SER A 14 -6.08 11.24 22.24
N ASN A 15 -7.41 11.39 22.07
CA ASN A 15 -8.27 10.28 21.69
C ASN A 15 -7.96 9.80 20.27
N TYR A 16 -7.79 10.71 19.31
CA TYR A 16 -7.38 10.36 17.95
C TYR A 16 -6.09 9.53 17.95
N VAL A 17 -5.03 10.03 18.61
CA VAL A 17 -3.74 9.35 18.67
C VAL A 17 -3.87 7.99 19.35
N ARG A 18 -4.59 7.90 20.46
CA ARG A 18 -4.79 6.63 21.17
C ARG A 18 -5.46 5.60 20.28
N GLU A 19 -6.55 5.97 19.61
CA GLU A 19 -7.32 5.07 18.75
C GLU A 19 -6.54 4.69 17.48
N MET A 20 -5.92 5.65 16.81
CA MET A 20 -5.14 5.40 15.59
C MET A 20 -3.83 4.64 15.85
N SER A 21 -3.35 4.59 17.09
CA SER A 21 -2.18 3.79 17.47
C SER A 21 -2.51 2.31 17.69
N LEU A 22 -3.80 1.93 17.76
CA LEU A 22 -4.20 0.54 17.93
C LEU A 22 -4.04 -0.24 16.62
N THR A 23 -3.53 -1.47 16.73
CA THR A 23 -3.48 -2.39 15.59
C THR A 23 -4.90 -2.76 15.15
N GLY A 24 -5.18 -2.64 13.85
CA GLY A 24 -6.49 -2.96 13.29
C GLY A 24 -7.48 -1.80 13.30
N THR A 25 -7.09 -0.62 13.77
CA THR A 25 -7.88 0.60 13.55
C THR A 25 -7.90 0.92 12.06
N TYR A 26 -9.11 1.08 11.52
CA TYR A 26 -9.30 1.45 10.13
C TYR A 26 -9.05 2.94 9.94
N CYS A 27 -8.34 3.30 8.88
CA CYS A 27 -8.29 4.69 8.44
C CYS A 27 -9.58 5.07 7.71
N SER A 28 -9.90 6.35 7.74
CA SER A 28 -10.98 6.98 7.01
C SER A 28 -10.44 7.87 5.89
N PHE A 29 -11.34 8.65 5.27
CA PHE A 29 -10.95 9.66 4.29
C PHE A 29 -10.07 10.78 4.88
N TYR A 30 -10.23 11.12 6.16
CA TYR A 30 -9.47 12.21 6.79
C TYR A 30 -7.97 11.91 6.85
N GLU A 31 -7.59 10.66 7.08
CA GLU A 31 -6.18 10.26 7.09
C GLU A 31 -5.57 10.36 5.69
N LEU A 32 -6.35 10.15 4.62
CA LEU A 32 -5.90 10.38 3.24
C LEU A 32 -5.68 11.87 2.97
N VAL A 33 -6.58 12.73 3.43
CA VAL A 33 -6.41 14.20 3.35
C VAL A 33 -5.14 14.63 4.09
N ALA A 34 -4.96 14.20 5.33
CA ALA A 34 -3.77 14.49 6.12
C ALA A 34 -2.49 14.00 5.42
N ALA A 35 -2.50 12.79 4.82
CA ALA A 35 -1.35 12.28 4.09
C ALA A 35 -0.94 13.18 2.91
N THR A 36 -1.89 13.76 2.17
CA THR A 36 -1.56 14.68 1.06
C THR A 36 -1.06 16.06 1.52
N GLN A 37 -1.31 16.42 2.78
CA GLN A 37 -0.76 17.64 3.39
C GLN A 37 0.66 17.40 3.93
N LEU A 38 0.93 16.19 4.44
CA LEU A 38 2.22 15.82 5.01
C LEU A 38 3.25 15.37 3.96
N TYR A 39 2.78 14.79 2.85
CA TYR A 39 3.63 14.26 1.79
C TYR A 39 3.27 14.91 0.45
N PRO A 40 4.25 15.18 -0.43
CA PRO A 40 4.01 15.74 -1.75
C PRO A 40 3.43 14.66 -2.69
N ILE A 41 2.18 14.28 -2.45
CA ILE A 41 1.43 13.27 -3.21
C ILE A 41 0.03 13.79 -3.54
N CYS A 42 -0.53 13.30 -4.62
CA CYS A 42 -1.95 13.40 -4.93
C CYS A 42 -2.58 12.02 -4.74
N ILE A 43 -3.75 11.93 -4.11
CA ILE A 43 -4.47 10.67 -3.93
C ILE A 43 -5.76 10.72 -4.76
N GLU A 44 -5.98 9.67 -5.56
CA GLU A 44 -7.24 9.42 -6.27
C GLU A 44 -7.86 8.13 -5.71
N VAL A 45 -9.07 8.24 -5.17
CA VAL A 45 -9.85 7.09 -4.69
C VAL A 45 -10.94 6.79 -5.68
N TYR A 46 -11.00 5.54 -6.11
CA TYR A 46 -12.05 5.03 -7.00
C TYR A 46 -13.02 4.15 -6.24
N TYR A 47 -14.31 4.33 -6.47
CA TYR A 47 -15.39 3.49 -5.95
C TYR A 47 -16.24 2.99 -7.10
N ASN A 48 -16.50 1.68 -7.16
CA ASN A 48 -17.23 1.05 -8.27
C ASN A 48 -16.67 1.37 -9.67
N GLY A 49 -15.36 1.62 -9.77
CA GLY A 49 -14.68 1.93 -11.03
C GLY A 49 -14.68 3.41 -11.42
N GLU A 50 -15.38 4.26 -10.67
CA GLU A 50 -15.46 5.70 -10.91
C GLU A 50 -14.60 6.46 -9.91
N LEU A 51 -14.09 7.63 -10.33
CA LEU A 51 -13.35 8.52 -9.44
C LEU A 51 -14.31 9.07 -8.38
N TYR A 52 -14.13 8.63 -7.14
CA TYR A 52 -14.95 9.05 -6.01
C TYR A 52 -14.44 10.35 -5.41
N VAL A 53 -13.13 10.44 -5.19
CA VAL A 53 -12.50 11.64 -4.65
C VAL A 53 -11.05 11.76 -5.09
N LYS A 54 -10.62 12.99 -5.29
CA LYS A 54 -9.23 13.36 -5.57
C LYS A 54 -8.81 14.45 -4.59
N HIS A 55 -7.64 14.29 -3.99
CA HIS A 55 -7.11 15.26 -3.04
C HIS A 55 -5.59 15.39 -3.15
N GLY A 56 -5.06 16.60 -2.92
CA GLY A 56 -3.65 16.96 -3.10
C GLY A 56 -3.39 17.77 -4.37
N ASN A 57 -2.16 18.26 -4.52
CA ASN A 57 -1.74 19.03 -5.69
C ASN A 57 -1.63 18.13 -6.93
N ASN A 58 -2.21 18.55 -8.06
CA ASN A 58 -2.15 17.85 -9.35
C ASN A 58 -0.73 17.68 -9.91
N ASP A 59 0.21 18.53 -9.51
CA ASP A 59 1.61 18.46 -9.94
C ASP A 59 2.38 17.34 -9.21
N ASN A 60 1.82 16.82 -8.12
CA ASN A 60 2.47 15.78 -7.32
C ASN A 60 2.23 14.36 -7.89
N PRO A 61 3.12 13.41 -7.61
CA PRO A 61 2.91 12.01 -7.97
C PRO A 61 1.56 11.46 -7.46
N VAL A 62 0.79 10.89 -8.39
CA VAL A 62 -0.55 10.35 -8.10
C VAL A 62 -0.47 8.93 -7.53
N LYS A 63 -1.10 8.70 -6.38
CA LYS A 63 -1.37 7.40 -5.78
C LYS A 63 -2.85 7.06 -5.96
N ARG A 64 -3.12 5.95 -6.64
CA ARG A 64 -4.48 5.50 -6.95
C ARG A 64 -4.91 4.40 -6.00
N LEU A 65 -6.04 4.58 -5.36
CA LEU A 65 -6.64 3.65 -4.43
C LEU A 65 -8.00 3.18 -4.95
N LYS A 66 -8.30 1.91 -4.80
CA LYS A 66 -9.63 1.34 -4.94
C LYS A 66 -10.26 1.24 -3.56
N PHE A 67 -11.42 1.85 -3.38
CA PHE A 67 -12.29 1.58 -2.23
C PHE A 67 -13.28 0.48 -2.60
N SER A 68 -13.46 -0.49 -1.72
CA SER A 68 -14.44 -1.58 -1.89
C SER A 68 -15.20 -1.81 -0.60
N GLY A 69 -16.46 -2.25 -0.70
CA GLY A 69 -17.35 -2.43 0.45
C GLY A 69 -18.27 -1.23 0.70
N ASN A 70 -18.77 -1.12 1.94
CA ASN A 70 -19.65 -0.02 2.35
C ASN A 70 -18.83 1.12 2.96
N LEU A 71 -19.39 2.33 2.96
CA LEU A 71 -18.71 3.53 3.48
C LEU A 71 -18.36 3.46 4.98
N SER A 72 -18.99 2.54 5.72
CA SER A 72 -18.79 2.34 7.17
C SER A 72 -17.71 1.33 7.53
N GLY A 73 -17.15 0.59 6.57
CA GLY A 73 -16.26 -0.55 6.84
C GLY A 73 -15.59 -1.14 5.60
N GLY A 74 -15.36 -0.31 4.57
CA GLY A 74 -14.74 -0.74 3.34
C GLY A 74 -13.21 -0.88 3.44
N HIS A 75 -12.63 -1.44 2.39
CA HIS A 75 -11.20 -1.65 2.24
C HIS A 75 -10.62 -0.78 1.13
N PHE A 76 -9.45 -0.20 1.42
CA PHE A 76 -8.60 0.44 0.42
C PHE A 76 -7.55 -0.54 -0.12
N ASN A 77 -7.44 -0.61 -1.44
CA ASN A 77 -6.39 -1.35 -2.13
C ASN A 77 -5.63 -0.40 -3.07
N VAL A 78 -4.33 -0.62 -3.25
CA VAL A 78 -3.52 0.19 -4.16
C VAL A 78 -3.68 -0.31 -5.60
N TYR A 79 -3.95 0.60 -6.53
CA TYR A 79 -3.82 0.31 -7.95
C TYR A 79 -2.35 0.34 -8.37
N ILE A 80 -1.90 -0.75 -8.98
CA ILE A 80 -0.56 -0.87 -9.53
C ILE A 80 -0.66 -0.76 -11.06
N PRO A 81 0.05 0.19 -11.70
CA PRO A 81 0.08 0.29 -13.16
C PRO A 81 0.48 -1.04 -13.80
N CYS A 82 -0.16 -1.39 -14.93
CA CYS A 82 0.08 -2.67 -15.62
C CYS A 82 1.55 -2.83 -16.04
N GLU A 83 2.19 -1.75 -16.48
CA GLU A 83 3.61 -1.72 -16.84
C GLU A 83 4.52 -2.09 -15.66
N SER A 84 4.17 -1.68 -14.44
CA SER A 84 4.88 -2.05 -13.22
C SER A 84 4.72 -3.54 -12.86
N GLN A 85 3.61 -4.18 -13.29
CA GLN A 85 3.43 -5.62 -13.11
C GLN A 85 4.35 -6.44 -14.03
N MET A 86 4.69 -5.93 -15.22
CA MET A 86 5.58 -6.64 -16.15
C MET A 86 7.01 -6.74 -15.61
N VAL A 87 7.48 -5.72 -14.89
CA VAL A 87 8.80 -5.71 -14.25
C VAL A 87 8.85 -6.66 -13.04
N SER A 88 7.79 -6.71 -12.22
CA SER A 88 7.74 -7.60 -11.06
C SER A 88 7.57 -9.08 -11.43
N ARG A 89 6.86 -9.38 -12.53
CA ARG A 89 6.73 -10.75 -13.06
C ARG A 89 8.06 -11.31 -13.58
N LYS A 90 8.92 -10.47 -14.18
CA LYS A 90 10.27 -10.90 -14.60
C LYS A 90 11.20 -11.27 -13.44
N ARG A 91 10.98 -10.73 -12.23
CA ARG A 91 11.80 -11.04 -11.04
C ARG A 91 11.31 -12.27 -10.26
N ARG A 92 10.16 -12.83 -10.60
CA ARG A 92 9.68 -14.11 -10.06
C ARG A 92 10.14 -15.27 -10.96
N ALA A 93 11.46 -15.42 -11.09
CA ALA A 93 12.01 -16.72 -11.47
C ALA A 93 11.66 -17.69 -10.33
N ARG A 94 10.70 -18.60 -10.57
CA ARG A 94 10.50 -19.74 -9.68
C ARG A 94 11.76 -20.60 -9.81
N PHE A 95 12.64 -20.54 -8.81
CA PHE A 95 13.71 -21.51 -8.68
C PHE A 95 13.09 -22.87 -8.34
N SER A 96 12.71 -23.60 -9.38
CA SER A 96 12.29 -25.01 -9.32
C SER A 96 13.54 -25.91 -9.34
N GLY A 97 14.42 -25.73 -8.36
CA GLY A 97 15.66 -26.49 -8.24
C GLY A 97 15.84 -27.03 -6.82
N ASN A 98 16.28 -28.28 -6.71
CA ASN A 98 16.61 -28.88 -5.42
C ASN A 98 17.83 -28.14 -4.83
N ILE A 99 17.57 -27.25 -3.87
CA ILE A 99 18.54 -26.33 -3.24
C ILE A 99 19.82 -27.07 -2.79
N LYS A 100 19.69 -28.32 -2.33
CA LYS A 100 20.84 -29.14 -1.90
C LYS A 100 21.83 -29.41 -3.04
N LYS A 101 21.34 -29.63 -4.26
CA LYS A 101 22.20 -29.87 -5.43
C LYS A 101 22.95 -28.60 -5.81
N GLN A 102 22.28 -27.45 -5.81
CA GLN A 102 22.87 -26.16 -6.17
C GLN A 102 23.95 -25.71 -5.18
N LEU A 103 23.72 -25.92 -3.88
CA LEU A 103 24.73 -25.64 -2.85
C LEU A 103 25.98 -26.54 -3.02
N ASN A 104 25.78 -27.82 -3.36
CA ASN A 104 26.89 -28.74 -3.62
C ASN A 104 27.67 -28.36 -4.88
N ASP A 105 26.99 -27.96 -5.95
CA ASP A 105 27.64 -27.56 -7.20
C ASP A 105 28.41 -26.24 -7.02
N ALA A 106 27.86 -25.30 -6.25
CA ALA A 106 28.55 -24.07 -5.87
C ALA A 106 29.79 -24.36 -5.00
N ALA A 107 29.68 -25.22 -3.99
CA ALA A 107 30.80 -25.61 -3.14
C ALA A 107 31.94 -26.26 -3.94
N LYS A 108 31.60 -27.13 -4.90
CA LYS A 108 32.58 -27.73 -5.83
C LYS A 108 33.25 -26.71 -6.72
N PHE A 109 32.50 -25.74 -7.23
CA PHE A 109 33.04 -24.66 -8.06
C PHE A 109 34.07 -23.81 -7.28
N TYR A 110 33.76 -23.41 -6.05
CA TYR A 110 34.68 -22.64 -5.21
C TYR A 110 35.88 -23.45 -4.74
N ALA A 111 35.72 -24.75 -4.49
CA ALA A 111 36.84 -25.64 -4.16
C ALA A 111 37.82 -25.76 -5.33
N LYS A 112 37.32 -25.79 -6.58
CA LYS A 112 38.15 -25.89 -7.78
C LYS A 112 38.97 -24.62 -8.07
N GLN A 113 38.54 -23.46 -7.59
CA GLN A 113 39.29 -22.20 -7.78
C GLN A 113 40.44 -21.99 -6.78
N LYS A 114 40.54 -22.84 -5.75
CA LYS A 114 41.58 -22.76 -4.71
C LYS A 114 42.76 -23.75 -4.92
N THR A 115 42.84 -24.36 -6.10
CA THR A 115 43.97 -25.22 -6.52
C THR A 115 44.60 -24.62 -7.76
#